data_AF-A0AAD5UU43-F1
#
_entry.id   AF-A0AAD5UU43-F1
#
_cell.length_a   1.000
_cell.length_b   1.000
_cell.length_c   1.000
_cell.angle_alpha   90.00
_cell.angle_beta   90.00
_cell.angle_gamma   90.00
#
_symmetry.space_group_name_H-M   'P 1'
#
loop_
_entity.id
_entity.type
_entity.pdbx_description
1 polymer ?
#
loop_
_entity_poly.entity_id
_entity_poly.type
_entity_poly.pdbx_seq_one_letter_code
_entity_poly.pdbx_strand_id
1 'polypeptide(L)'
;MIPSFFLGPTSVINYWQNTLDKYKAARALEEHTGGGDGDEDSNDADAESSVPTQDSKVNGKRVTKYTPEFLALFRETNIYKMIDRVARDDESIVHKRSFSSVAPISDEESDTVVEPTTPGPSSKRSRKENIPPADNLPSSEMMMKEALKDMKDRSQLRTQIETDRNQIEKDKLTLAQRQDERNELESKLRRRNLMLEQVEKMLTSDRVSTRERAEKIQDSILADMERELGL
;
A
#
# COMPACT_ATOMS: atom_id res chain seq x y z
N MET A 1 14.03 42.67 -3.81
CA MET A 1 14.31 42.06 -5.13
C MET A 1 14.71 40.61 -4.89
N ILE A 2 13.87 39.65 -5.26
CA ILE A 2 14.23 38.24 -5.20
C ILE A 2 14.88 37.91 -6.56
N PRO A 3 16.16 37.51 -6.62
CA PRO A 3 16.79 37.12 -7.86
C PRO A 3 16.01 35.95 -8.46
N SER A 4 15.45 36.16 -9.65
CA SER A 4 14.73 35.14 -10.39
C SER A 4 15.77 34.18 -10.98
N PHE A 5 16.13 33.15 -10.21
CA PHE A 5 16.94 32.06 -10.71
C PHE A 5 16.09 31.25 -11.69
N PHE A 6 16.28 31.48 -12.98
CA PHE A 6 15.79 30.57 -14.02
C PHE A 6 16.50 29.23 -13.84
N LEU A 7 15.82 28.30 -13.15
CA LEU A 7 16.22 26.90 -13.13
C LEU A 7 16.03 26.36 -14.54
N GLY A 8 17.14 26.00 -15.20
CA GLY A 8 17.09 25.34 -16.49
C GLY A 8 16.29 24.03 -16.40
N PRO A 9 15.64 23.58 -17.51
CA PRO A 9 14.86 22.35 -17.53
C PRO A 9 15.62 21.13 -16.96
N THR A 10 16.92 21.05 -17.22
CA THR A 10 17.80 19.99 -16.71
C THR A 10 17.91 20.00 -15.19
N SER A 11 17.96 21.17 -14.56
CA SER A 11 18.04 21.29 -13.09
C SER A 11 16.78 20.76 -12.42
N VAL A 12 15.62 21.01 -13.03
CA VAL A 12 14.34 20.49 -12.54
C VAL A 12 14.28 18.96 -12.65
N ILE A 13 14.72 18.40 -13.77
CA ILE A 13 14.76 16.94 -13.97
C ILE A 13 15.69 16.27 -12.94
N ASN A 14 16.91 16.80 -12.79
CA ASN A 14 17.88 16.27 -11.84
C ASN A 14 17.39 16.38 -10.40
N TYR A 15 16.69 17.46 -10.06
CA TYR A 15 16.05 17.63 -8.76
C TYR A 15 15.00 16.56 -8.50
N TRP A 16 14.11 16.32 -9.45
CA TRP A 16 13.06 15.31 -9.33
C TRP A 16 13.62 13.89 -9.25
N GLN A 17 14.62 13.55 -10.06
CA GLN A 17 15.28 12.23 -9.99
C GLN A 17 15.89 11.98 -8.61
N ASN A 18 16.67 12.94 -8.09
CA ASN A 18 17.24 12.82 -6.74
C ASN A 18 16.18 12.76 -5.65
N THR A 19 15.06 13.45 -5.82
CA THR A 19 13.94 13.43 -4.86
C THR A 19 13.23 12.07 -4.89
N LEU A 20 13.03 11.48 -6.07
CA LEU A 20 12.46 10.14 -6.21
C LEU A 20 13.39 9.05 -5.67
N ASP A 21 14.70 9.21 -5.82
CA ASP A 21 15.69 8.30 -5.22
C ASP A 21 15.61 8.30 -3.69
N LYS A 22 15.50 9.49 -3.07
CA LYS A 22 15.27 9.63 -1.62
C LYS A 22 13.96 8.98 -1.19
N TYR A 23 12.88 9.16 -1.95
CA TYR A 23 11.58 8.54 -1.67
C TYR A 23 11.68 7.01 -1.67
N LYS A 24 12.28 6.42 -2.71
CA LYS A 24 12.48 4.96 -2.79
C LYS A 24 13.33 4.42 -1.64
N ALA A 25 14.41 5.12 -1.29
CA ALA A 25 15.27 4.74 -0.17
C ALA A 25 14.52 4.78 1.17
N ALA A 26 13.72 5.84 1.39
CA ALA A 26 12.89 5.95 2.58
C ALA A 26 11.83 4.84 2.63
N ARG A 27 11.16 4.51 1.52
CA ARG A 27 10.16 3.43 1.47
C ARG A 27 10.75 2.04 1.73
N ALA A 28 11.93 1.75 1.17
CA ALA A 28 12.61 0.47 1.41
C ALA A 28 12.91 0.24 2.90
N LEU A 29 13.26 1.29 3.66
CA LEU A 29 13.51 1.20 5.10
C LEU A 29 12.23 0.91 5.91
N GLU A 30 11.08 1.43 5.46
CA GLU A 30 9.75 1.12 6.02
C GLU A 30 9.34 -0.32 5.77
N GLU A 31 9.57 -0.83 4.56
CA GLU A 31 9.23 -2.21 4.20
C GLU A 31 10.09 -3.23 4.94
N HIS A 32 11.38 -2.93 5.14
CA HIS A 32 12.30 -3.80 5.90
C HIS A 32 12.04 -3.82 7.42
N THR A 33 11.36 -2.83 7.98
CA THR A 33 10.99 -2.83 9.41
C THR A 33 9.67 -3.55 9.69
N GLY A 34 8.94 -3.97 8.64
CA GLY A 34 7.59 -4.53 8.73
C GLY A 34 7.46 -6.05 8.52
N GLY A 35 8.54 -6.78 8.23
CA GLY A 35 8.48 -8.22 7.99
C GLY A 35 9.67 -8.92 8.63
N GLY A 36 9.40 -9.69 9.69
CA GLY A 36 10.42 -10.30 10.53
C GLY A 36 11.40 -11.19 9.77
N ASP A 37 12.67 -10.82 9.85
CA ASP A 37 13.77 -11.77 9.82
C ASP A 37 14.66 -11.43 11.01
N GLY A 38 14.68 -12.34 11.98
CA GLY A 38 15.39 -12.24 13.25
C GLY A 38 16.89 -12.49 13.11
N ASP A 39 17.55 -11.78 12.19
CA ASP A 39 19.01 -11.72 12.10
C ASP A 39 19.48 -10.32 12.52
N GLU A 40 19.10 -9.93 13.73
CA GLU A 40 19.70 -8.80 14.44
C GLU A 40 20.97 -9.29 15.11
N ASP A 41 22.02 -9.52 14.31
CA ASP A 41 23.36 -9.72 14.83
C ASP A 41 24.38 -9.07 13.89
N SER A 42 24.69 -7.80 14.16
CA SER A 42 26.07 -7.40 14.46
C SER A 42 26.26 -5.88 14.33
N ASN A 43 26.54 -5.30 15.49
CA ASN A 43 27.37 -4.12 15.73
C ASN A 43 26.77 -2.75 15.42
N ASP A 44 26.04 -2.28 16.42
CA ASP A 44 26.36 -1.05 17.15
C ASP A 44 27.88 -0.75 17.11
N ALA A 45 28.27 0.23 16.29
CA ALA A 45 29.57 0.87 16.34
C ALA A 45 29.45 2.24 15.69
N ASP A 46 29.52 3.26 16.55
CA ASP A 46 29.75 4.68 16.27
C ASP A 46 30.28 4.98 14.87
N ALA A 47 29.43 5.58 14.03
CA ALA A 47 29.87 6.22 12.80
C ALA A 47 29.94 7.74 13.03
N GLU A 48 30.97 8.16 13.76
CA GLU A 48 31.47 9.53 13.63
C GLU A 48 31.82 9.78 12.15
N SER A 49 31.22 10.84 11.61
CA SER A 49 31.69 11.71 10.53
C SER A 49 32.96 11.24 9.81
N SER A 50 32.80 10.44 8.75
CA SER A 50 33.82 10.32 7.70
C SER A 50 33.24 10.68 6.34
N VAL A 51 33.82 11.73 5.77
CA VAL A 51 33.54 12.29 4.45
C VAL A 51 33.80 11.21 3.39
N PRO A 52 32.89 10.99 2.42
CA PRO A 52 33.07 9.93 1.44
C PRO A 52 34.20 10.32 0.48
N THR A 53 35.32 9.61 0.57
CA THR A 53 36.35 9.63 -0.47
C THR A 53 36.01 8.51 -1.46
N GLN A 54 35.98 8.84 -2.74
CA GLN A 54 35.77 7.88 -3.83
C GLN A 54 36.83 6.78 -3.76
N ASP A 55 36.40 5.57 -4.11
CA ASP A 55 37.23 4.39 -4.39
C ASP A 55 37.68 3.57 -3.18
N SER A 56 36.75 2.80 -2.61
CA SER A 56 37.09 1.60 -1.85
C SER A 56 36.03 0.51 -2.06
N LYS A 57 36.38 -0.46 -2.92
CA LYS A 57 35.70 -1.74 -3.09
C LYS A 57 35.92 -2.57 -1.81
N VAL A 58 35.05 -2.38 -0.82
CA VAL A 58 34.99 -3.24 0.37
C VAL A 58 33.74 -4.10 0.28
N ASN A 59 33.91 -5.38 0.55
CA ASN A 59 32.96 -6.47 0.32
C ASN A 59 31.50 -6.16 0.74
N GLY A 60 30.59 -6.32 -0.22
CA GLY A 60 29.20 -6.75 -0.02
C GLY A 60 28.20 -5.73 0.54
N LYS A 61 28.61 -4.76 1.36
CA LYS A 61 27.67 -3.77 1.91
C LYS A 61 27.43 -2.69 0.86
N ARG A 62 26.24 -2.69 0.25
CA ARG A 62 25.78 -1.60 -0.62
C ARG A 62 25.80 -0.32 0.21
N VAL A 63 26.82 0.52 0.03
CA VAL A 63 26.89 1.83 0.67
C VAL A 63 25.64 2.59 0.26
N THR A 64 24.75 2.83 1.22
CA THR A 64 23.52 3.58 0.97
C THR A 64 23.90 5.05 0.81
N LYS A 65 23.40 5.69 -0.25
CA LYS A 65 23.68 7.11 -0.58
C LYS A 65 23.16 8.09 0.49
N TYR A 66 22.26 7.64 1.37
CA TYR A 66 21.58 8.45 2.36
C TYR A 66 21.65 7.78 3.74
N THR A 67 21.90 8.56 4.79
CA THR A 67 21.85 8.09 6.16
C THR A 67 20.40 7.88 6.62
N PRO A 68 20.14 6.94 7.56
CA PRO A 68 18.78 6.69 8.07
C PRO A 68 18.11 7.94 8.66
N GLU A 69 18.86 8.74 9.44
CA GLU A 69 18.38 9.99 10.03
C GLU A 69 17.93 11.01 8.98
N PHE A 70 18.70 11.13 7.90
CA PHE A 70 18.34 12.01 6.78
C PHE A 70 17.05 11.55 6.10
N LEU A 71 16.87 10.24 5.94
CA LEU A 71 15.63 9.68 5.37
C LEU A 71 14.44 9.91 6.30
N ALA A 72 14.61 9.82 7.62
CA ALA A 72 13.57 10.15 8.60
C ALA A 72 13.13 11.62 8.48
N LEU A 73 14.08 12.57 8.44
CA LEU A 73 13.77 13.97 8.20
C LEU A 73 13.10 14.19 6.84
N PHE A 74 13.53 13.48 5.80
CA PHE A 74 12.91 13.57 4.48
C PHE A 74 11.44 13.11 4.49
N ARG A 75 11.09 12.08 5.26
CA ARG A 75 9.70 11.59 5.41
C ARG A 75 8.76 12.65 6.00
N GLU A 76 9.27 13.48 6.89
CA GLU A 76 8.47 14.55 7.52
C GLU A 76 8.13 15.69 6.54
N THR A 77 8.88 15.82 5.45
CA THR A 77 8.69 16.88 4.45
C THR A 77 7.39 16.74 3.67
N ASN A 78 6.82 17.88 3.24
CA ASN A 78 5.62 17.90 2.42
C ASN A 78 5.82 17.24 1.05
N ILE A 79 7.03 17.30 0.49
CA ILE A 79 7.33 16.67 -0.81
C ILE A 79 7.18 15.16 -0.72
N TYR A 80 7.68 14.54 0.35
CA TYR A 80 7.51 13.11 0.59
C TYR A 80 6.02 12.75 0.67
N LYS A 81 5.25 13.46 1.50
CA LYS A 81 3.80 13.21 1.68
C LYS A 81 3.01 13.36 0.37
N MET A 82 3.36 14.32 -0.47
CA MET A 82 2.73 14.49 -1.79
C MET A 82 3.05 13.34 -2.73
N ILE A 83 4.32 12.91 -2.79
CA ILE A 83 4.72 11.75 -3.61
C ILE A 83 4.04 10.48 -3.10
N ASP A 84 4.00 10.26 -1.79
CA ASP A 84 3.43 9.05 -1.18
C ASP A 84 1.91 8.96 -1.41
N ARG A 85 1.19 10.07 -1.24
CA ARG A 85 -0.25 10.13 -1.53
C ARG A 85 -0.55 9.75 -2.98
N VAL A 86 0.21 10.31 -3.92
CA VAL A 86 0.05 9.98 -5.35
C VAL A 86 0.44 8.52 -5.62
N ALA A 87 1.48 8.01 -4.97
CA ALA A 87 1.92 6.62 -5.15
C ALA A 87 0.95 5.58 -4.58
N ARG A 88 0.22 5.89 -3.49
CA ARG A 88 -0.70 4.94 -2.82
C ARG A 88 -2.16 5.09 -3.25
N ASP A 89 -2.65 6.31 -3.40
CA ASP A 89 -4.10 6.58 -3.48
C ASP A 89 -4.58 6.90 -4.91
N ASP A 90 -3.68 7.04 -5.88
CA ASP A 90 -4.06 7.39 -7.25
C ASP A 90 -4.34 6.15 -8.10
N GLU A 91 -5.62 5.80 -8.20
CA GLU A 91 -6.13 4.72 -9.06
C GLU A 91 -5.82 4.95 -10.56
N SER A 92 -5.56 6.19 -10.97
CA SER A 92 -5.23 6.52 -12.36
C SER A 92 -3.79 6.15 -12.73
N ILE A 93 -2.92 5.93 -11.73
CA ILE A 93 -1.58 5.40 -11.93
C ILE A 93 -1.70 3.89 -12.14
N VAL A 94 -2.06 3.54 -13.38
CA VAL A 94 -1.97 2.17 -13.87
C VAL A 94 -0.51 1.77 -13.78
N HIS A 95 -0.19 0.95 -12.77
CA HIS A 95 1.09 0.28 -12.68
C HIS A 95 1.24 -0.53 -13.97
N LYS A 96 2.06 -0.04 -14.91
CA LYS A 96 2.22 -0.65 -16.24
C LYS A 96 2.65 -2.13 -16.17
N ARG A 97 3.07 -2.60 -14.99
CA ARG A 97 3.20 -4.01 -14.63
C ARG A 97 2.70 -4.24 -13.20
N SER A 98 1.45 -4.65 -13.04
CA SER A 98 0.97 -5.29 -11.79
C SER A 98 1.46 -6.73 -11.66
N PHE A 99 2.03 -7.30 -12.73
CA PHE A 99 2.62 -8.63 -12.75
C PHE A 99 4.05 -8.55 -13.29
N SER A 100 5.03 -8.75 -12.41
CA SER A 100 6.38 -9.13 -12.79
C SER A 100 6.30 -10.56 -13.36
N SER A 101 6.16 -10.68 -14.68
CA SER A 101 6.29 -11.95 -15.41
C SER A 101 7.73 -12.50 -15.44
N VAL A 102 8.57 -12.10 -14.48
CA VAL A 102 9.97 -12.51 -14.33
C VAL A 102 10.17 -13.40 -13.10
N ALA A 103 9.19 -13.48 -12.19
CA ALA A 103 9.15 -14.60 -11.27
C ALA A 103 8.54 -15.79 -12.03
N PRO A 104 9.28 -16.88 -12.31
CA PRO A 104 8.64 -18.11 -12.73
C PRO A 104 7.69 -18.51 -11.60
N ILE A 105 6.39 -18.51 -11.91
CA ILE A 105 5.40 -19.15 -11.04
C ILE A 105 5.74 -20.64 -11.15
N SER A 106 6.50 -21.12 -10.16
CA SER A 106 6.83 -22.53 -10.01
C SER A 106 5.57 -23.25 -9.54
N ASP A 107 4.68 -23.58 -10.48
CA ASP A 107 3.72 -24.66 -10.28
C ASP A 107 4.51 -25.97 -10.35
N GLU A 108 5.04 -26.37 -9.20
CA GLU A 108 5.66 -27.67 -8.98
C GLU A 108 4.55 -28.69 -8.67
N GLU A 109 3.96 -29.27 -9.72
CA GLU A 109 3.43 -30.64 -9.66
C GLU A 109 3.86 -31.38 -10.94
N SER A 110 5.10 -31.83 -10.95
CA SER A 110 5.58 -32.82 -11.92
C SER A 110 6.81 -33.52 -11.35
N ASP A 111 6.54 -34.53 -10.54
CA ASP A 111 7.49 -35.54 -10.07
C ASP A 111 8.10 -36.28 -11.27
N THR A 112 9.25 -35.82 -11.76
CA THR A 112 10.15 -36.63 -12.61
C THR A 112 11.60 -36.25 -12.34
N VAL A 113 12.26 -37.12 -11.59
CA VAL A 113 13.70 -37.12 -11.31
C VAL A 113 14.51 -37.21 -12.60
N VAL A 114 15.22 -36.14 -12.97
CA VAL A 114 16.37 -36.20 -13.90
C VAL A 114 17.40 -35.11 -13.51
N GLU A 115 18.46 -35.50 -12.78
CA GLU A 115 19.78 -34.85 -12.86
C GLU A 115 20.35 -34.99 -14.30
N PRO A 116 21.33 -34.19 -14.80
CA PRO A 116 22.40 -33.47 -14.08
C PRO A 116 22.93 -32.14 -14.71
N THR A 117 23.93 -31.53 -14.03
CA THR A 117 25.11 -30.77 -14.55
C THR A 117 24.96 -29.39 -15.24
N THR A 118 25.59 -28.37 -14.62
CA THR A 118 26.27 -27.21 -15.25
C THR A 118 27.34 -27.65 -16.28
N PRO A 119 27.83 -26.86 -17.28
CA PRO A 119 28.04 -25.39 -17.27
C PRO A 119 27.92 -24.61 -18.62
N GLY A 120 27.91 -23.26 -18.56
CA GLY A 120 28.63 -22.39 -19.52
C GLY A 120 28.01 -21.99 -20.88
N PRO A 121 28.55 -20.97 -21.58
CA PRO A 121 27.77 -20.01 -22.38
C PRO A 121 27.90 -20.11 -23.91
N SER A 122 26.90 -19.54 -24.59
CA SER A 122 26.87 -19.05 -25.98
C SER A 122 27.12 -20.06 -27.12
N SER A 123 26.07 -20.33 -27.90
CA SER A 123 26.24 -20.70 -29.31
C SER A 123 24.97 -20.39 -30.10
N LYS A 124 25.12 -19.48 -31.07
CA LYS A 124 24.17 -19.25 -32.16
C LYS A 124 24.08 -20.54 -32.99
N ARG A 125 22.94 -21.23 -32.99
CA ARG A 125 22.61 -22.19 -34.03
C ARG A 125 21.12 -22.13 -34.35
N SER A 126 20.86 -21.68 -35.58
CA SER A 126 19.61 -21.78 -36.32
C SER A 126 18.99 -23.16 -36.19
N ARG A 127 17.91 -23.26 -35.41
CA ARG A 127 17.07 -24.46 -35.38
C ARG A 127 16.06 -24.34 -36.52
N LYS A 128 16.38 -24.98 -37.64
CA LYS A 128 15.45 -25.30 -38.71
C LYS A 128 14.43 -26.29 -38.13
N GLU A 129 13.28 -25.80 -37.74
CA GLU A 129 12.19 -26.62 -37.22
C GLU A 129 11.67 -27.53 -38.33
N ASN A 130 11.58 -28.83 -38.02
CA ASN A 130 10.90 -29.83 -38.82
C ASN A 130 9.42 -29.44 -38.90
N ILE A 131 8.99 -29.00 -40.08
CA ILE A 131 7.58 -28.82 -40.41
C ILE A 131 6.97 -30.23 -40.45
N PRO A 132 6.01 -30.56 -39.56
CA PRO A 132 5.32 -31.85 -39.63
C PRO A 132 4.52 -31.96 -40.94
N PRO A 133 4.32 -33.20 -41.46
CA PRO A 133 3.63 -33.43 -42.72
C PRO A 133 2.20 -32.86 -42.72
N ALA A 134 1.83 -32.24 -43.85
CA ALA A 134 0.68 -31.36 -44.05
C ALA A 134 -0.72 -32.05 -44.02
N ASP A 135 -0.83 -33.29 -43.56
CA ASP A 135 -2.04 -34.10 -43.71
C ASP A 135 -2.99 -34.07 -42.50
N ASN A 136 -2.71 -33.26 -41.48
CA ASN A 136 -3.59 -33.08 -40.30
C ASN A 136 -3.77 -31.60 -39.92
N LEU A 137 -4.00 -30.74 -40.92
CA LEU A 137 -4.47 -29.38 -40.63
C LEU A 137 -5.90 -29.48 -40.06
N PRO A 138 -6.17 -28.94 -38.86
CA PRO A 138 -7.53 -28.88 -38.34
C PRO A 138 -8.43 -28.23 -39.39
N SER A 139 -9.56 -28.87 -39.68
CA SER A 139 -10.55 -28.30 -40.60
C SER A 139 -10.82 -26.86 -40.18
N SER A 140 -10.82 -25.92 -41.13
CA SER A 140 -11.05 -24.49 -40.87
C SER A 140 -12.32 -24.24 -40.04
N GLU A 141 -13.30 -25.14 -40.10
CA GLU A 141 -14.51 -25.11 -39.29
C GLU A 141 -14.24 -25.34 -37.79
N MET A 142 -13.30 -26.21 -37.43
CA MET A 142 -12.89 -26.43 -36.03
C MET A 142 -12.21 -25.19 -35.46
N MET A 143 -11.33 -24.55 -36.22
CA MET A 143 -10.68 -23.31 -35.79
C MET A 143 -11.70 -22.18 -35.56
N MET A 144 -12.72 -22.08 -36.41
CA MET A 144 -13.79 -21.09 -36.23
C MET A 144 -14.67 -21.39 -35.00
N LYS A 145 -15.00 -22.65 -34.75
CA LYS A 145 -15.75 -23.06 -33.55
C LYS A 145 -14.98 -22.78 -32.26
N GLU A 146 -13.67 -23.05 -32.26
CA GLU A 146 -12.79 -22.77 -31.12
C GLU A 146 -12.68 -21.26 -30.87
N ALA A 147 -12.50 -20.46 -31.92
CA ALA A 147 -12.46 -19.00 -31.80
C ALA A 147 -13.78 -18.43 -31.23
N LEU A 148 -14.94 -18.93 -31.66
CA LEU A 148 -16.23 -18.50 -31.13
C LEU A 148 -16.43 -18.91 -29.67
N LYS A 149 -15.95 -20.11 -29.29
CA LYS A 149 -15.96 -20.57 -27.89
C LYS A 149 -15.10 -19.66 -27.03
N ASP A 150 -13.87 -19.37 -27.45
CA ASP A 150 -12.96 -18.46 -26.73
C ASP A 150 -13.54 -17.05 -26.58
N MET A 151 -14.21 -16.53 -27.61
CA MET A 151 -14.89 -15.24 -27.53
C MET A 151 -16.04 -15.25 -26.51
N LYS A 152 -16.83 -16.33 -26.49
CA LYS A 152 -17.92 -16.50 -25.53
C LYS A 152 -17.39 -16.61 -24.10
N ASP A 153 -16.37 -17.44 -23.88
CA ASP A 153 -15.76 -17.67 -22.58
C ASP A 153 -15.13 -16.37 -22.06
N ARG A 154 -14.43 -15.60 -22.92
CA ARG A 154 -13.92 -14.26 -22.58
C ARG A 154 -15.03 -13.27 -22.24
N SER A 155 -16.16 -13.31 -22.96
CA SER A 155 -17.30 -12.45 -22.67
C SER A 155 -17.90 -12.77 -21.30
N GLN A 156 -18.07 -14.06 -20.98
CA GLN A 156 -18.59 -14.50 -19.68
C GLN A 156 -17.66 -14.13 -18.54
N LEU A 157 -16.35 -14.33 -18.71
CA LEU A 157 -15.35 -13.93 -17.72
C LEU A 157 -15.38 -12.41 -17.46
N ARG A 158 -15.54 -11.59 -18.50
CA ARG A 158 -15.69 -10.13 -18.34
C ARG A 158 -16.92 -9.77 -17.53
N THR A 159 -18.07 -10.37 -17.85
CA THR A 159 -19.30 -10.12 -17.09
C THR A 159 -19.16 -10.55 -15.63
N GLN A 160 -18.45 -11.65 -15.35
CA GLN A 160 -18.21 -12.13 -14.00
C GLN A 160 -17.28 -11.18 -13.21
N ILE A 161 -16.20 -10.73 -13.83
CA ILE A 161 -15.30 -9.73 -13.22
C ILE A 161 -16.05 -8.43 -12.91
N GLU A 162 -16.96 -8.00 -13.78
CA GLU A 162 -17.77 -6.81 -13.56
C GLU A 162 -18.77 -6.99 -12.41
N THR A 163 -19.44 -8.15 -12.32
CA THR A 163 -20.31 -8.45 -11.18
C THR A 163 -19.55 -8.51 -9.86
N ASP A 164 -18.37 -9.11 -9.86
CA ASP A 164 -17.54 -9.23 -8.66
C ASP A 164 -17.03 -7.86 -8.20
N ARG A 165 -16.63 -6.99 -9.14
CA ARG A 165 -16.25 -5.60 -8.85
C ARG A 165 -17.41 -4.81 -8.23
N ASN A 166 -18.60 -4.91 -8.82
CA ASN A 166 -19.79 -4.24 -8.30
C ASN A 166 -20.17 -4.75 -6.91
N GLN A 167 -19.93 -6.03 -6.62
CA GLN A 167 -20.18 -6.60 -5.30
C GLN A 167 -19.19 -6.09 -4.26
N ILE A 168 -17.88 -6.07 -4.59
CA ILE A 168 -16.84 -5.52 -3.72
C ILE A 168 -17.12 -4.05 -3.38
N GLU A 169 -17.57 -3.26 -4.35
CA GLU A 169 -17.91 -1.85 -4.13
C GLU A 169 -19.08 -1.67 -3.16
N LYS A 170 -20.13 -2.49 -3.28
CA LYS A 170 -21.25 -2.50 -2.34
C LYS A 170 -20.81 -2.89 -0.92
N ASP A 171 -19.96 -3.89 -0.81
CA ASP A 171 -19.45 -4.35 0.48
C ASP A 171 -18.58 -3.28 1.14
N LYS A 172 -17.73 -2.60 0.37
CA LYS A 172 -16.94 -1.45 0.84
C LYS A 172 -17.84 -0.32 1.35
N LEU A 173 -18.89 0.04 0.60
CA LEU A 173 -19.84 1.08 1.01
C LEU A 173 -20.55 0.70 2.32
N THR A 174 -20.95 -0.57 2.45
CA THR A 174 -21.62 -1.08 3.66
C THR A 174 -20.69 -1.04 4.88
N LEU A 175 -19.42 -1.40 4.69
CA LEU A 175 -18.41 -1.32 5.75
C LEU A 175 -18.15 0.14 6.18
N ALA A 176 -18.05 1.06 5.22
CA ALA A 176 -17.90 2.48 5.51
C ALA A 176 -19.08 3.03 6.32
N GLN A 177 -20.32 2.69 5.94
CA GLN A 177 -21.52 3.08 6.68
C GLN A 177 -21.51 2.56 8.12
N ARG A 178 -21.17 1.29 8.33
CA ARG A 178 -21.06 0.72 9.69
C ARG A 178 -19.97 1.40 10.53
N GLN A 179 -18.88 1.80 9.90
CA GLN A 179 -17.80 2.51 10.57
C GLN A 179 -18.24 3.91 10.99
N ASP A 180 -18.96 4.63 10.12
CA ASP A 180 -19.52 5.95 10.44
C ASP A 180 -20.55 5.88 11.56
N GLU A 181 -21.46 4.90 11.53
CA GLU A 181 -22.43 4.65 12.61
C GLU A 181 -21.72 4.37 13.95
N ARG A 182 -20.66 3.56 13.93
CA ARG A 182 -19.85 3.28 15.12
C ARG A 182 -19.17 4.54 15.66
N ASN A 183 -18.58 5.35 14.78
CA ASN A 183 -17.93 6.61 15.15
C ASN A 183 -18.93 7.62 15.71
N GLU A 184 -20.15 7.67 15.15
CA GLU A 184 -21.21 8.53 15.65
C GLU A 184 -21.67 8.10 17.04
N LEU A 185 -21.88 6.80 17.26
CA LEU A 185 -22.21 6.24 18.58
C LEU A 185 -21.11 6.53 19.61
N GLU A 186 -19.84 6.34 19.25
CA GLU A 186 -18.71 6.65 20.12
C GLU A 186 -18.65 8.14 20.47
N SER A 187 -18.91 9.01 19.49
CA SER A 187 -18.95 10.46 19.70
C SER A 187 -20.10 10.88 20.61
N LYS A 188 -21.28 10.26 20.47
CA LYS A 188 -22.44 10.47 21.35
C LYS A 188 -22.12 10.04 22.78
N LEU A 189 -21.56 8.84 22.97
CA LEU A 189 -21.13 8.33 24.27
C LEU A 189 -20.07 9.23 24.91
N ARG A 190 -19.08 9.69 24.14
CA ARG A 190 -18.04 10.60 24.63
C ARG A 190 -18.63 11.93 25.10
N ARG A 191 -19.53 12.53 24.31
CA ARG A 191 -20.22 13.78 24.67
C ARG A 191 -21.04 13.61 25.95
N ARG A 192 -21.76 12.50 26.06
CA ARG A 192 -22.56 12.12 27.23
C ARG A 192 -21.68 11.97 28.48
N ASN A 193 -20.58 11.23 28.39
CA ASN A 193 -19.65 11.03 29.50
C ASN A 193 -19.08 12.37 29.99
N LEU A 194 -18.75 13.27 29.07
CA LEU A 194 -18.27 14.61 29.41
C LEU A 194 -19.34 15.45 30.14
N MET A 195 -20.61 15.34 29.74
CA MET A 195 -21.71 15.99 30.46
C MET A 195 -21.90 15.42 31.86
N LEU A 196 -21.83 14.10 32.03
CA LEU A 196 -21.93 13.45 33.35
C LEU A 196 -20.77 13.88 34.27
N GLU A 197 -19.55 13.95 33.75
CA GLU A 197 -18.39 14.43 34.50
C GLU A 197 -18.57 15.90 34.95
N GLN A 198 -19.15 16.75 34.09
CA GLN A 198 -19.47 18.13 34.45
C GLN A 198 -20.55 18.20 35.55
N VAL A 199 -21.59 17.37 35.46
CA VAL A 199 -22.64 17.27 36.48
C VAL A 199 -22.06 16.83 37.82
N GLU A 200 -21.20 15.81 37.85
CA GLU A 200 -20.53 15.34 39.06
C GLU A 200 -19.71 16.45 39.74
N LYS A 201 -18.96 17.23 38.94
CA LYS A 201 -18.24 18.42 39.43
C LYS A 201 -19.18 19.50 39.99
N MET A 202 -20.38 19.64 39.44
CA MET A 202 -21.37 20.60 39.95
C MET A 202 -22.07 20.11 41.22
N LEU A 203 -22.34 18.81 41.35
CA LEU A 203 -22.94 18.20 42.54
C LEU A 203 -22.01 18.31 43.75
N THR A 204 -20.70 18.22 43.53
CA THR A 204 -19.69 18.38 44.60
C THR A 204 -19.46 19.84 45.03
N SER A 205 -20.01 20.84 44.32
CA SER A 205 -19.87 22.25 44.68
C SER A 205 -20.63 22.60 45.96
N ASP A 206 -20.12 23.53 46.78
CA ASP A 206 -20.78 23.97 48.03
C ASP A 206 -22.03 24.83 47.81
N ARG A 207 -22.24 25.35 46.59
CA ARG A 207 -23.37 26.24 46.29
C ARG A 207 -24.63 25.42 46.02
N VAL A 208 -25.69 25.67 46.80
CA VAL A 208 -26.99 24.98 46.65
C VAL A 208 -27.57 25.16 45.24
N SER A 209 -27.51 26.38 44.69
CA SER A 209 -28.04 26.66 43.35
C SER A 209 -27.31 25.94 42.21
N THR A 210 -26.02 25.63 42.37
CA THR A 210 -25.29 24.84 41.38
C THR A 210 -25.65 23.37 41.46
N ARG A 211 -25.93 22.84 42.67
CA ARG A 211 -26.40 21.45 42.84
C ARG A 211 -27.79 21.25 42.25
N GLU A 212 -28.76 22.12 42.54
CA GLU A 212 -30.10 22.04 41.96
C GLU A 212 -30.07 22.09 40.42
N ARG A 213 -29.17 22.89 39.85
CA ARG A 213 -28.97 22.92 38.39
C ARG A 213 -28.36 21.62 37.88
N ALA A 214 -27.43 21.02 38.62
CA ALA A 214 -26.80 19.76 38.25
C ALA A 214 -27.81 18.61 38.24
N GLU A 215 -28.68 18.52 39.25
CA GLU A 215 -29.75 17.52 39.34
C GLU A 215 -30.69 17.61 38.13
N LYS A 216 -31.13 18.83 37.75
CA LYS A 216 -31.96 19.01 36.55
C LYS A 216 -31.27 18.55 35.26
N ILE A 217 -29.96 18.78 35.14
CA ILE A 217 -29.19 18.32 33.97
C ILE A 217 -29.07 16.79 34.01
N GLN A 218 -28.84 16.21 35.19
CA GLN A 218 -28.78 14.76 35.37
C GLN A 218 -30.08 14.08 34.95
N ASP A 219 -31.22 14.60 35.42
CA ASP A 219 -32.55 14.07 35.06
C ASP A 219 -32.80 14.18 33.55
N SER A 220 -32.39 15.29 32.93
CA SER A 220 -32.47 15.45 31.46
C SER A 220 -31.63 14.41 30.72
N ILE A 221 -30.41 14.11 31.20
CA ILE A 221 -29.52 13.11 30.59
C ILE A 221 -30.08 11.70 30.78
N LEU A 222 -30.73 11.41 31.91
CA LEU A 222 -31.39 10.13 32.19
C LEU A 222 -32.62 9.93 31.28
N ALA A 223 -33.47 10.95 31.17
CA ALA A 223 -34.64 10.92 30.30
C ALA A 223 -34.27 10.81 28.80
N ASP A 224 -33.12 11.35 28.39
CA ASP A 224 -32.58 11.12 27.04
C ASP A 224 -32.11 9.65 26.86
N MET A 225 -31.57 8.98 27.89
CA MET A 225 -31.23 7.54 27.77
C MET A 225 -32.46 6.67 27.61
N GLU A 226 -33.48 6.94 28.42
CA GLU A 226 -34.71 6.14 28.44
C GLU A 226 -35.37 6.20 27.06
N ARG A 227 -35.43 7.40 26.47
CA ARG A 227 -35.88 7.59 25.08
C ARG A 227 -35.02 6.85 24.05
N GLU A 228 -33.70 6.86 24.19
CA GLU A 228 -32.80 6.12 23.27
C GLU A 228 -32.93 4.60 23.41
N LEU A 229 -33.19 4.10 24.62
CA LEU A 229 -33.40 2.67 24.91
C LEU A 229 -34.82 2.19 24.58
N GLY A 230 -35.74 3.11 24.28
CA GLY A 230 -37.14 2.80 24.01
C GLY A 230 -37.88 2.27 25.24
N LEU A 231 -37.46 2.68 26.44
CA LEU A 231 -38.10 2.40 27.73
C LEU A 231 -39.06 3.53 28.10
#